data_AF-A0A2U9SGD5-F1
#
_entry.id   AF-A0A2U9SGD5-F1
#
_cell.length_a   1.000
_cell.length_b   1.000
_cell.length_c   1.000
_cell.angle_alpha   90.00
_cell.angle_beta   90.00
_cell.angle_gamma   90.00
#
_symmetry.space_group_name_H-M   'P 1'
#
loop_
_entity.id
_entity.type
_entity.pdbx_description
1 polymer ?
#
loop_
_entity_poly.entity_id
_entity_poly.type
_entity_poly.pdbx_seq_one_letter_code
_entity_poly.pdbx_strand_id
1 'polypeptide(L)'
;MPELLQDPFIQSSALPLLVSLILVGALHLLRRPLAAAGIAAGFLVVFALVVGLPALPPPSSMGKLFWSSAIGLLLGVAADAAGLRGRVASAGLALWLAGSLLWIALPVLDSMAAVVGFLILLAVAAWVAFARGSQAPGADKAESPTAPAASLLALALAVGGTALIGSSASIAQMALALAASAGGFLLWNWPVERHGWGLPGRVATGIAVLLAGVLTLFTQAQTAVLLLALPALLAGRVSHFVPQGHGPVGRAASSAAVTVAAVLPALAAIGAAYALTGGEASPY
;
A
#
# COMPACT_ATOMS: atom_id res chain seq x y z
N MET A 1 -23.75 -10.71 23.04
CA MET A 1 -23.45 -9.52 22.19
C MET A 1 -22.32 -8.63 22.71
N PRO A 2 -22.09 -8.42 24.03
CA PRO A 2 -20.92 -7.67 24.51
C PRO A 2 -19.58 -8.37 24.21
N GLU A 3 -19.57 -9.71 24.14
CA GLU A 3 -18.36 -10.51 23.91
C GLU A 3 -17.77 -10.35 22.49
N LEU A 4 -18.60 -10.10 21.47
CA LEU A 4 -18.12 -9.86 20.09
C LEU A 4 -17.36 -8.51 19.95
N LEU A 5 -17.65 -7.52 20.80
CA LEU A 5 -16.92 -6.24 20.79
C LEU A 5 -15.60 -6.28 21.58
N GLN A 6 -15.41 -7.32 22.40
CA GLN A 6 -14.18 -7.58 23.13
C GLN A 6 -13.27 -8.59 22.41
N ASP A 7 -13.74 -9.17 21.31
CA ASP A 7 -12.94 -10.08 20.50
C ASP A 7 -11.77 -9.31 19.86
N PRO A 8 -10.50 -9.66 20.19
CA PRO A 8 -9.32 -9.00 19.65
C PRO A 8 -9.31 -8.97 18.13
N PHE A 9 -9.93 -9.96 17.49
CA PHE A 9 -10.03 -10.05 16.05
C PHE A 9 -10.95 -8.97 15.47
N ILE A 10 -12.07 -8.68 16.13
CA ILE A 10 -13.02 -7.64 15.69
C ILE A 10 -12.45 -6.24 15.95
N GLN A 11 -11.78 -6.02 17.09
CA GLN A 11 -11.09 -4.75 17.37
C GLN A 11 -9.92 -4.50 16.42
N SER A 12 -9.15 -5.55 16.08
CA SER A 12 -7.94 -5.40 15.26
C SER A 12 -8.20 -5.39 13.75
N SER A 13 -9.35 -5.90 13.28
CA SER A 13 -9.60 -6.12 11.84
C SER A 13 -10.84 -5.39 11.33
N ALA A 14 -11.96 -5.49 12.05
CA ALA A 14 -13.24 -4.94 11.58
C ALA A 14 -13.30 -3.41 11.74
N LEU A 15 -12.75 -2.88 12.83
CA LEU A 15 -12.69 -1.45 13.10
C LEU A 15 -11.83 -0.70 12.06
N PRO A 16 -10.58 -1.12 11.76
CA PRO A 16 -9.79 -0.52 10.69
C PRO A 16 -10.48 -0.57 9.33
N LEU A 17 -11.14 -1.69 9.01
CA LEU A 17 -11.84 -1.86 7.74
C LEU A 17 -13.05 -0.93 7.63
N LEU A 18 -13.89 -0.86 8.66
CA LEU A 18 -15.04 0.04 8.70
C LEU A 18 -14.62 1.51 8.64
N VAL A 19 -13.64 1.92 9.44
CA VAL A 19 -13.11 3.29 9.44
C VAL A 19 -12.57 3.64 8.06
N SER A 20 -11.79 2.75 7.45
CA SER A 20 -11.23 2.97 6.11
C SER A 20 -12.32 3.09 5.05
N LEU A 21 -13.35 2.23 5.11
CA LEU A 21 -14.46 2.24 4.16
C LEU A 21 -15.31 3.51 4.30
N ILE A 22 -15.55 3.96 5.53
CA ILE A 22 -16.23 5.24 5.83
C ILE A 22 -15.39 6.42 5.35
N LEU A 23 -14.08 6.44 5.61
CA LEU A 23 -13.21 7.57 5.23
C LEU A 23 -13.10 7.70 3.70
N VAL A 24 -12.89 6.57 3.02
CA VAL A 24 -12.86 6.51 1.55
C VAL A 24 -14.20 6.96 0.99
N GLY A 25 -15.32 6.50 1.57
CA GLY A 25 -16.67 6.93 1.19
C GLY A 25 -16.97 8.41 1.47
N ALA A 26 -16.49 8.95 2.58
CA ALA A 26 -16.68 10.36 2.96
C ALA A 26 -15.88 11.30 2.04
N LEU A 27 -14.61 10.97 1.77
CA LEU A 27 -13.77 11.75 0.84
C LEU A 27 -14.27 11.62 -0.61
N HIS A 28 -14.84 10.46 -0.95
CA HIS A 28 -15.58 10.26 -2.20
C HIS A 28 -16.74 11.24 -2.36
N LEU A 29 -17.55 11.44 -1.31
CA LEU A 29 -18.69 12.36 -1.32
C LEU A 29 -18.27 13.83 -1.40
N LEU A 30 -17.13 14.21 -0.80
CA LEU A 30 -16.64 15.59 -0.82
C LEU A 30 -16.05 15.99 -2.19
N ARG A 31 -15.09 15.21 -2.73
CA ARG A 31 -14.43 15.52 -4.01
C ARG A 31 -13.89 14.25 -4.69
N ARG A 32 -14.48 13.89 -5.83
CA ARG A 32 -14.07 12.76 -6.70
C ARG A 32 -12.56 12.63 -6.98
N PRO A 33 -11.78 13.71 -7.25
CA PRO A 33 -10.34 13.57 -7.50
C PRO A 33 -9.53 13.19 -6.24
N LEU A 34 -10.07 13.40 -5.03
CA LEU A 34 -9.38 13.10 -3.77
C LEU A 34 -9.66 11.69 -3.24
N ALA A 35 -10.43 10.86 -3.95
CA ALA A 35 -10.82 9.54 -3.47
C ALA A 35 -9.61 8.65 -3.13
N ALA A 36 -8.54 8.70 -3.94
CA ALA A 36 -7.32 7.93 -3.69
C ALA A 36 -6.52 8.45 -2.47
N ALA A 37 -6.67 9.74 -2.12
CA ALA A 37 -6.09 10.30 -0.90
C ALA A 37 -6.72 9.67 0.36
N GLY A 38 -7.96 9.19 0.25
CA GLY A 38 -8.65 8.46 1.31
C GLY A 38 -7.95 7.18 1.74
N ILE A 39 -7.11 6.58 0.89
CA ILE A 39 -6.34 5.39 1.27
C ILE A 39 -5.26 5.76 2.30
N ALA A 40 -4.45 6.77 2.00
CA ALA A 40 -3.41 7.24 2.90
C ALA A 40 -3.99 7.93 4.15
N ALA A 41 -5.11 8.66 4.01
CA ALA A 41 -5.82 9.22 5.15
C ALA A 41 -6.41 8.13 6.06
N GLY A 42 -7.02 7.09 5.49
CA GLY A 42 -7.52 5.93 6.23
C GLY A 42 -6.42 5.24 7.02
N PHE A 43 -5.28 4.99 6.37
CA PHE A 43 -4.07 4.49 7.05
C PHE A 43 -3.65 5.37 8.23
N LEU A 44 -3.53 6.68 8.05
CA LEU A 44 -3.11 7.60 9.12
C LEU A 44 -4.11 7.66 10.28
N VAL A 45 -5.41 7.65 9.99
CA VAL A 45 -6.45 7.64 11.02
C VAL A 45 -6.38 6.34 11.82
N VAL A 46 -6.28 5.19 11.15
CA VAL A 46 -6.12 3.90 11.85
C VAL A 46 -4.83 3.87 12.64
N PHE A 47 -3.72 4.38 12.10
CA PHE A 47 -2.46 4.50 12.83
C PHE A 47 -2.64 5.30 14.11
N ALA A 48 -3.25 6.49 14.03
CA ALA A 48 -3.48 7.34 15.19
C ALA A 48 -4.42 6.69 16.23
N LEU A 49 -5.39 5.89 15.79
CA LEU A 49 -6.31 5.18 16.69
C LEU A 49 -5.67 3.97 17.39
N VAL A 50 -4.83 3.21 16.67
CA VAL A 50 -4.25 1.94 17.16
C VAL A 50 -2.92 2.17 17.88
N VAL A 51 -2.05 2.99 17.29
CA VAL A 51 -0.67 3.24 17.79
C VAL A 51 -0.61 4.53 18.60
N GLY A 52 -1.51 5.49 18.35
CA GLY A 52 -1.46 6.82 18.92
C GLY A 52 -0.72 7.83 18.03
N LEU A 53 -0.84 9.11 18.36
CA LEU A 53 -0.11 10.20 17.69
C LEU A 53 1.36 10.19 18.12
N PRO A 54 2.33 9.98 17.21
CA PRO A 54 3.73 9.92 17.57
C PRO A 54 4.29 11.31 17.90
N ALA A 55 5.21 11.35 18.88
CA ALA A 55 5.90 12.57 19.28
C ALA A 55 6.77 13.16 18.16
N LEU A 56 7.09 14.45 18.28
CA LEU A 56 8.03 15.18 17.42
C LEU A 56 9.20 15.67 18.28
N PRO A 57 10.46 15.29 17.97
CA PRO A 57 10.88 14.38 16.89
C PRO A 57 10.54 12.90 17.20
N PRO A 58 10.22 12.08 16.17
CA PRO A 58 9.84 10.68 16.40
C PRO A 58 11.06 9.82 16.73
N PRO A 59 11.09 9.17 17.91
CA PRO A 59 12.21 8.28 18.28
C PRO A 59 12.13 6.91 17.57
N SER A 60 10.94 6.47 17.17
CA SER A 60 10.70 5.14 16.60
C SER A 60 10.56 5.15 15.07
N SER A 61 10.89 4.03 14.43
CA SER A 61 10.69 3.81 12.98
C SER A 61 9.21 3.92 12.58
N MET A 62 8.30 3.41 13.41
CA MET A 62 6.84 3.56 13.22
C MET A 62 6.40 5.03 13.29
N GLY A 63 6.96 5.83 14.21
CA GLY A 63 6.69 7.26 14.26
C GLY A 63 7.19 8.00 13.02
N LYS A 64 8.38 7.64 12.51
CA LYS A 64 8.90 8.16 11.24
C LYS A 64 8.02 7.77 10.06
N LEU A 65 7.51 6.53 10.03
CA LEU A 65 6.56 6.05 9.01
C LEU A 65 5.29 6.90 8.99
N PHE A 66 4.69 7.19 10.16
CA PHE A 66 3.50 8.04 10.26
C PHE A 66 3.76 9.43 9.68
N TRP A 67 4.80 10.13 10.14
CA TRP A 67 5.12 11.47 9.67
C TRP A 67 5.50 11.51 8.19
N SER A 68 6.24 10.51 7.71
CA SER A 68 6.57 10.36 6.29
C SER A 68 5.31 10.16 5.45
N SER A 69 4.35 9.37 5.94
CA SER A 69 3.07 9.11 5.27
C SER A 69 2.17 10.35 5.26
N ALA A 70 2.15 11.12 6.35
CA ALA A 70 1.42 12.38 6.45
C ALA A 70 1.98 13.44 5.48
N ILE A 71 3.31 13.59 5.44
CA ILE A 71 3.99 14.46 4.46
C ILE A 71 3.69 13.99 3.04
N GLY A 72 3.77 12.68 2.78
CA GLY A 72 3.43 12.10 1.48
C GLY A 72 2.01 12.43 1.05
N LEU A 73 1.03 12.25 1.93
CA LEU A 73 -0.37 12.58 1.66
C LEU A 73 -0.53 14.06 1.30
N LEU A 74 0.05 14.96 2.10
CA LEU A 74 0.03 16.40 1.84
C LEU A 74 0.66 16.74 0.49
N LEU A 75 1.83 16.19 0.19
CA LEU A 75 2.52 16.38 -1.09
C LEU A 75 1.70 15.85 -2.26
N GLY A 76 1.10 14.66 -2.13
CA GLY A 76 0.27 14.06 -3.17
C GLY A 76 -0.97 14.89 -3.48
N VAL A 77 -1.66 15.37 -2.44
CA VAL A 77 -2.85 16.23 -2.58
C VAL A 77 -2.47 17.60 -3.13
N ALA A 78 -1.42 18.23 -2.61
CA ALA A 78 -0.95 19.54 -3.07
C ALA A 78 -0.46 19.50 -4.51
N ALA A 79 0.28 18.45 -4.90
CA ALA A 79 0.76 18.29 -6.26
C ALA A 79 -0.39 18.04 -7.26
N ASP A 80 -1.40 17.27 -6.86
CA ASP A 80 -2.59 17.05 -7.68
C ASP A 80 -3.43 18.34 -7.82
N ALA A 81 -3.59 19.11 -6.72
CA ALA A 81 -4.26 20.41 -6.73
C ALA A 81 -3.51 21.47 -7.56
N ALA A 82 -2.17 21.42 -7.57
CA ALA A 82 -1.32 22.26 -8.40
C ALA A 82 -1.25 21.78 -9.87
N GLY A 83 -1.92 20.67 -10.22
CA GLY A 83 -1.90 20.12 -11.57
C GLY A 83 -0.54 19.59 -12.02
N LEU A 84 0.36 19.27 -11.08
CA LEU A 84 1.68 18.73 -11.40
C LEU A 84 1.52 17.35 -12.04
N ARG A 85 2.12 17.17 -13.21
CA ARG A 85 2.02 15.92 -13.99
C ARG A 85 3.37 15.52 -14.57
N GLY A 86 3.44 14.28 -15.04
CA GLY A 86 4.62 13.75 -15.74
C GLY A 86 5.85 13.63 -14.84
N ARG A 87 7.03 13.89 -15.42
CA ARG A 87 8.34 13.62 -14.80
C ARG A 87 8.59 14.43 -13.53
N VAL A 88 8.11 15.66 -13.45
CA VAL A 88 8.32 16.52 -12.26
C VAL A 88 7.62 15.94 -11.05
N ALA A 89 6.35 15.53 -11.20
CA ALA A 89 5.60 14.90 -10.13
C ALA A 89 6.21 13.53 -9.73
N SER A 90 6.66 12.74 -10.70
CA SER A 90 7.39 11.49 -10.44
C SER A 90 8.71 11.71 -9.71
N ALA A 91 9.48 12.74 -10.07
CA ALA A 91 10.73 13.08 -9.38
C ALA A 91 10.48 13.54 -7.94
N GLY A 92 9.47 14.39 -7.71
CA GLY A 92 9.08 14.78 -6.35
C GLY A 92 8.66 13.60 -5.48
N LEU A 93 7.88 12.67 -6.04
CA LEU A 93 7.48 11.44 -5.36
C LEU A 93 8.69 10.53 -5.06
N ALA A 94 9.63 10.39 -6.01
CA ALA A 94 10.85 9.61 -5.83
C ALA A 94 11.74 10.21 -4.73
N LEU A 95 11.91 11.54 -4.71
CA LEU A 95 12.66 12.24 -3.68
C LEU A 95 12.03 12.08 -2.30
N TRP A 96 10.70 12.23 -2.19
CA TRP A 96 9.98 11.98 -0.94
C TRP A 96 10.16 10.54 -0.45
N LEU A 97 10.00 9.54 -1.32
CA LEU A 97 10.17 8.14 -0.95
C LEU A 97 11.61 7.81 -0.55
N ALA A 98 12.59 8.25 -1.33
CA ALA A 98 14.00 8.02 -1.04
C ALA A 98 14.41 8.69 0.27
N GLY A 99 14.00 9.94 0.48
CA GLY A 99 14.25 10.68 1.73
C GLY A 99 13.59 10.02 2.94
N SER A 100 12.34 9.56 2.80
CA SER A 100 11.62 8.87 3.88
C SER A 100 12.25 7.52 4.21
N LEU A 101 12.59 6.72 3.19
CA LEU A 101 13.29 5.44 3.38
C LEU A 101 14.65 5.66 4.05
N LEU A 102 15.43 6.63 3.58
CA LEU A 102 16.72 6.94 4.18
C LEU A 102 16.56 7.37 5.65
N TRP A 103 15.60 8.24 5.95
CA TRP A 103 15.37 8.70 7.31
C TRP A 103 14.94 7.57 8.27
N ILE A 104 14.15 6.63 7.76
CA ILE A 104 13.75 5.42 8.49
C ILE A 104 14.96 4.49 8.67
N ALA A 105 15.70 4.21 7.59
CA ALA A 105 16.75 3.18 7.54
C ALA A 105 18.06 3.59 8.23
N LEU A 106 18.39 4.89 8.26
CA LEU A 106 19.69 5.41 8.71
C LEU A 106 20.24 4.77 10.01
N PRO A 107 19.43 4.51 11.06
CA PRO A 107 19.93 3.94 12.31
C PRO A 107 20.40 2.48 12.23
N VAL A 108 20.06 1.75 11.15
CA VAL A 108 20.25 0.29 11.03
C VAL A 108 21.04 -0.07 9.76
N LEU A 109 21.65 0.93 9.08
CA LEU A 109 22.52 0.70 7.92
C LEU A 109 23.96 0.37 8.34
N ASP A 110 24.11 -0.64 9.20
CA ASP A 110 25.39 -1.09 9.75
C ASP A 110 25.91 -2.39 9.09
N SER A 111 25.02 -3.12 8.40
CA SER A 111 25.32 -4.41 7.78
C SER A 111 25.12 -4.42 6.26
N MET A 112 25.88 -5.26 5.56
CA MET A 112 25.75 -5.42 4.11
C MET A 112 24.33 -5.90 3.72
N ALA A 113 23.71 -6.75 4.53
CA ALA A 113 22.35 -7.22 4.31
C ALA A 113 21.33 -6.06 4.39
N ALA A 114 21.45 -5.17 5.38
CA ALA A 114 20.60 -3.99 5.49
C ALA A 114 20.79 -3.03 4.32
N VAL A 115 22.03 -2.82 3.87
CA VAL A 115 22.34 -1.99 2.69
C VAL A 115 21.72 -2.57 1.42
N VAL A 116 21.87 -3.88 1.18
CA VAL A 116 21.26 -4.55 0.01
C VAL A 116 19.74 -4.44 0.06
N GLY A 117 19.12 -4.71 1.21
CA GLY A 117 17.66 -4.55 1.40
C GLY A 117 17.21 -3.11 1.12
N PHE A 118 17.94 -2.12 1.62
CA PHE A 118 17.68 -0.71 1.36
C PHE A 118 17.78 -0.34 -0.12
N LEU A 119 18.79 -0.83 -0.84
CA LEU A 119 18.94 -0.60 -2.28
C LEU A 119 17.80 -1.22 -3.09
N ILE A 120 17.35 -2.42 -2.73
CA ILE A 120 16.18 -3.07 -3.34
C ILE A 120 14.94 -2.19 -3.11
N LEU A 121 14.72 -1.71 -1.89
CA LEU A 121 13.59 -0.83 -1.57
C LEU A 121 13.65 0.50 -2.33
N LEU A 122 14.83 1.08 -2.52
CA LEU A 122 15.01 2.26 -3.36
C LEU A 122 14.69 1.98 -4.83
N ALA A 123 15.09 0.82 -5.36
CA ALA A 123 14.75 0.42 -6.72
C ALA A 123 13.23 0.25 -6.90
N VAL A 124 12.55 -0.36 -5.93
CA VAL A 124 11.09 -0.49 -5.91
C VAL A 124 10.42 0.89 -5.76
N ALA A 125 10.93 1.76 -4.90
CA ALA A 125 10.43 3.13 -4.75
C ALA A 125 10.55 3.94 -6.05
N ALA A 126 11.70 3.84 -6.72
CA ALA A 126 11.90 4.44 -8.03
C ALA A 126 10.94 3.86 -9.07
N TRP A 127 10.73 2.55 -9.08
CA TRP A 127 9.73 1.92 -9.93
C TRP A 127 8.33 2.47 -9.66
N VAL A 128 7.87 2.51 -8.41
CA VAL A 128 6.56 3.08 -8.03
C VAL A 128 6.43 4.53 -8.47
N ALA A 129 7.50 5.32 -8.36
CA ALA A 129 7.50 6.72 -8.75
C ALA A 129 7.44 6.94 -10.27
N PHE A 130 8.15 6.11 -11.05
CA PHE A 130 8.37 6.33 -12.49
C PHE A 130 7.58 5.40 -13.42
N ALA A 131 7.07 4.25 -12.95
CA ALA A 131 6.38 3.24 -13.77
C ALA A 131 5.19 3.78 -14.56
N ARG A 132 4.68 4.96 -14.19
CA ARG A 132 3.52 5.62 -14.81
C ARG A 132 3.77 7.05 -15.28
N GLY A 133 5.00 7.55 -15.13
CA GLY A 133 5.42 8.87 -15.64
C GLY A 133 5.85 8.84 -17.11
N SER A 134 5.94 7.65 -17.70
CA SER A 134 6.49 7.38 -19.03
C SER A 134 5.44 7.16 -20.13
N GLN A 135 4.15 7.32 -19.84
CA GLN A 135 3.13 7.29 -20.89
C GLN A 135 3.14 8.62 -21.66
N ALA A 136 3.48 8.53 -22.95
CA ALA A 136 3.54 9.66 -23.87
C ALA A 136 2.17 10.37 -23.96
N PRO A 137 2.15 11.70 -24.16
CA PRO A 137 0.92 12.41 -24.50
C PRO A 137 0.38 11.83 -25.81
N GLY A 138 -0.76 11.12 -25.76
CA GLY A 138 -1.39 10.52 -26.95
C GLY A 138 -1.85 9.06 -26.81
N ALA A 139 -1.56 8.38 -25.69
CA ALA A 139 -2.15 7.06 -25.41
C ALA A 139 -3.58 7.22 -24.82
N ASP A 140 -4.57 7.31 -25.70
CA ASP A 140 -6.00 7.53 -25.38
C ASP A 140 -6.72 6.43 -24.58
N LYS A 141 -6.00 5.44 -24.04
CA LYS A 141 -6.56 4.51 -23.06
C LYS A 141 -6.21 4.99 -21.67
N ALA A 142 -7.10 5.77 -21.06
CA ALA A 142 -7.07 6.06 -19.63
C ALA A 142 -6.93 4.72 -18.87
N GLU A 143 -5.73 4.47 -18.33
CA GLU A 143 -5.41 3.22 -17.65
C GLU A 143 -6.30 3.06 -16.42
N SER A 144 -6.85 1.87 -16.25
CA SER A 144 -7.75 1.52 -15.15
C SER A 144 -7.11 1.83 -13.78
N PRO A 145 -7.79 2.59 -12.90
CA PRO A 145 -7.39 2.80 -11.50
C PRO A 145 -7.49 1.53 -10.65
N THR A 146 -8.07 0.45 -11.18
CA THR A 146 -8.19 -0.85 -10.52
C THR A 146 -6.85 -1.57 -10.41
N ALA A 147 -6.06 -1.62 -11.49
CA ALA A 147 -4.74 -2.26 -11.50
C ALA A 147 -3.76 -1.77 -10.41
N PRO A 148 -3.56 -0.46 -10.19
CA PRO A 148 -2.66 0.03 -9.15
C PRO A 148 -3.22 -0.17 -7.74
N ALA A 149 -4.53 -0.03 -7.56
CA ALA A 149 -5.19 -0.28 -6.30
C ALA A 149 -5.08 -1.76 -5.90
N ALA A 150 -5.21 -2.67 -6.87
CA ALA A 150 -4.95 -4.10 -6.70
C ALA A 150 -3.49 -4.40 -6.36
N SER A 151 -2.53 -3.72 -7.01
CA SER A 151 -1.12 -3.88 -6.66
C SER A 151 -0.81 -3.38 -5.24
N LEU A 152 -1.41 -2.27 -4.81
CA LEU A 152 -1.30 -1.76 -3.44
C LEU A 152 -1.91 -2.75 -2.44
N LEU A 153 -3.11 -3.26 -2.72
CA LEU A 153 -3.76 -4.28 -1.92
C LEU A 153 -2.84 -5.50 -1.76
N ALA A 154 -2.29 -6.01 -2.86
CA ALA A 154 -1.39 -7.17 -2.84
C ALA A 154 -0.12 -6.91 -2.04
N LEU A 155 0.54 -5.77 -2.24
CA LEU A 155 1.74 -5.40 -1.47
C LEU A 155 1.44 -5.28 0.03
N ALA A 156 0.33 -4.61 0.37
CA ALA A 156 -0.08 -4.44 1.75
C ALA A 156 -0.46 -5.78 2.41
N LEU A 157 -1.10 -6.70 1.68
CA LEU A 157 -1.36 -8.06 2.14
C LEU A 157 -0.07 -8.86 2.32
N ALA A 158 0.87 -8.78 1.38
CA ALA A 158 2.15 -9.47 1.50
C ALA A 158 2.92 -9.00 2.73
N VAL A 159 3.02 -7.68 2.94
CA VAL A 159 3.67 -7.09 4.12
C VAL A 159 2.92 -7.47 5.39
N GLY A 160 1.58 -7.40 5.39
CA GLY A 160 0.78 -7.74 6.57
C GLY A 160 0.87 -9.21 6.96
N GLY A 161 0.73 -10.12 6.01
CA GLY A 161 0.81 -11.56 6.25
C GLY A 161 2.21 -12.01 6.65
N THR A 162 3.25 -11.48 6.03
CA THR A 162 4.64 -11.77 6.46
C THR A 162 4.96 -11.17 7.83
N ALA A 163 4.41 -10.00 8.17
CA ALA A 163 4.56 -9.41 9.50
C ALA A 163 3.87 -10.24 10.61
N LEU A 164 2.71 -10.83 10.33
CA LEU A 164 2.04 -11.75 11.27
C LEU A 164 2.92 -12.97 11.59
N ILE A 165 3.55 -13.54 10.56
CA ILE A 165 4.45 -14.68 10.71
C ILE A 165 5.73 -14.27 11.45
N GLY A 166 6.28 -13.09 11.16
CA GLY A 166 7.45 -12.52 11.83
C GLY A 166 7.16 -11.85 13.18
N SER A 167 6.11 -12.29 13.89
CA SER A 167 5.70 -11.83 15.22
C SER A 167 5.58 -10.30 15.41
N SER A 168 5.29 -9.57 14.32
CA SER A 168 5.23 -8.10 14.30
C SER A 168 3.79 -7.61 14.16
N ALA A 169 3.00 -7.77 15.23
CA ALA A 169 1.57 -7.46 15.24
C ALA A 169 1.24 -6.02 14.81
N SER A 170 2.04 -5.03 15.23
CA SER A 170 1.80 -3.62 14.89
C SER A 170 1.99 -3.34 13.39
N ILE A 171 3.03 -3.91 12.77
CA ILE A 171 3.27 -3.78 11.32
C ILE A 171 2.17 -4.51 10.55
N ALA A 172 1.78 -5.70 11.01
CA ALA A 172 0.68 -6.45 10.43
C ALA A 172 -0.63 -5.67 10.43
N GLN A 173 -1.03 -5.11 11.58
CA GLN A 173 -2.24 -4.29 11.71
C GLN A 173 -2.19 -3.08 10.77
N MET A 174 -1.07 -2.39 10.69
CA MET A 174 -0.92 -1.21 9.83
C MET A 174 -0.94 -1.56 8.33
N ALA A 175 -0.31 -2.65 7.94
CA ALA A 175 -0.34 -3.13 6.55
C ALA A 175 -1.73 -3.65 6.16
N LEU A 176 -2.42 -4.36 7.05
CA LEU A 176 -3.80 -4.80 6.84
C LEU A 176 -4.77 -3.61 6.79
N ALA A 177 -4.55 -2.55 7.57
CA ALA A 177 -5.32 -1.31 7.47
C ALA A 177 -5.15 -0.62 6.11
N LEU A 178 -3.92 -0.61 5.58
CA LEU A 178 -3.65 -0.10 4.23
C LEU A 178 -4.30 -0.98 3.16
N ALA A 179 -4.26 -2.30 3.32
CA ALA A 179 -4.94 -3.26 2.44
C ALA A 179 -6.46 -3.04 2.46
N ALA A 180 -7.06 -2.90 3.63
CA ALA A 180 -8.49 -2.60 3.80
C ALA A 180 -8.87 -1.27 3.15
N SER A 181 -8.03 -0.24 3.29
CA SER A 181 -8.21 1.06 2.63
C SER A 181 -8.18 0.95 1.10
N ALA A 182 -7.23 0.18 0.55
CA ALA A 182 -7.16 -0.09 -0.88
C ALA A 182 -8.36 -0.91 -1.38
N GLY A 183 -8.80 -1.90 -0.60
CA GLY A 183 -10.00 -2.68 -0.87
C GLY A 183 -11.27 -1.81 -0.88
N GLY A 184 -11.41 -0.89 0.07
CA GLY A 184 -12.51 0.09 0.09
C GLY A 184 -12.53 0.95 -1.17
N PHE A 185 -11.36 1.44 -1.62
CA PHE A 185 -11.26 2.18 -2.88
C PHE A 185 -11.66 1.34 -4.10
N LEU A 186 -11.27 0.06 -4.14
CA LEU A 186 -11.68 -0.88 -5.20
C LEU A 186 -13.18 -1.11 -5.21
N LEU A 187 -13.81 -1.33 -4.04
CA LEU A 187 -15.25 -1.52 -3.93
C LEU A 187 -16.03 -0.29 -4.41
N TRP A 188 -15.56 0.92 -4.11
CA TRP A 188 -16.16 2.16 -4.60
C TRP A 188 -15.97 2.41 -6.11
N ASN A 189 -15.01 1.74 -6.74
CA ASN A 189 -14.78 1.75 -8.19
C ASN A 189 -15.35 0.51 -8.90
N TRP A 190 -15.97 -0.40 -8.16
CA TRP A 190 -16.66 -1.56 -8.68
C TRP A 190 -18.17 -1.28 -8.78
N PRO A 191 -18.88 -1.70 -9.84
CA PRO A 191 -18.42 -2.34 -11.08
C PRO A 191 -18.00 -1.34 -12.18
N VAL A 192 -18.09 -0.04 -11.91
CA VAL A 192 -17.74 1.04 -12.86
C VAL A 192 -16.73 1.96 -12.21
N GLU A 193 -15.59 2.14 -12.88
CA GLU A 193 -14.51 3.02 -12.44
C GLU A 193 -14.98 4.48 -12.46
N ARG A 194 -15.12 5.05 -11.26
CA ARG A 194 -15.65 6.41 -11.07
C ARG A 194 -14.55 7.40 -10.65
N HIS A 195 -13.41 6.89 -10.17
CA HIS A 195 -12.37 7.69 -9.52
C HIS A 195 -11.00 7.46 -10.14
N GLY A 196 -10.26 8.55 -10.33
CA GLY A 196 -8.87 8.49 -10.75
C GLY A 196 -7.95 8.02 -9.62
N TRP A 197 -6.82 7.40 -10.00
CA TRP A 197 -5.75 7.03 -9.07
C TRP A 197 -4.91 8.24 -8.62
N GLY A 198 -4.60 9.14 -9.56
CA GLY A 198 -3.87 10.39 -9.29
C GLY A 198 -2.48 10.21 -8.66
N LEU A 199 -1.89 11.32 -8.21
CA LEU A 199 -0.69 11.31 -7.36
C LEU A 199 -0.96 10.79 -5.93
N PRO A 200 -2.10 11.10 -5.28
CA PRO A 200 -2.39 10.57 -3.95
C PRO A 200 -2.41 9.03 -3.89
N GLY A 201 -2.90 8.36 -4.93
CA GLY A 201 -2.83 6.90 -5.02
C GLY A 201 -1.40 6.38 -5.12
N ARG A 202 -0.52 7.07 -5.86
CA ARG A 202 0.92 6.69 -5.94
C ARG A 202 1.61 6.86 -4.60
N VAL A 203 1.26 7.90 -3.85
CA VAL A 203 1.69 8.08 -2.46
C VAL A 203 1.25 6.89 -1.60
N ALA A 204 0.00 6.44 -1.72
CA ALA A 204 -0.49 5.27 -0.99
C ALA A 204 0.30 3.99 -1.33
N THR A 205 0.66 3.77 -2.61
CA THR A 205 1.60 2.69 -2.99
C THR A 205 2.98 2.88 -2.34
N GLY A 206 3.45 4.12 -2.30
CA GLY A 206 4.66 4.50 -1.58
C GLY A 206 4.65 4.13 -0.10
N ILE A 207 3.52 4.32 0.60
CA ILE A 207 3.37 3.92 2.00
C ILE A 207 3.55 2.41 2.18
N ALA A 208 3.06 1.58 1.24
CA ALA A 208 3.31 0.14 1.29
C ALA A 208 4.80 -0.21 1.17
N VAL A 209 5.56 0.55 0.36
CA VAL A 209 7.02 0.40 0.26
C VAL A 209 7.71 0.83 1.56
N LEU A 210 7.25 1.93 2.19
CA LEU A 210 7.78 2.35 3.49
C LEU A 210 7.51 1.30 4.59
N LEU A 211 6.30 0.73 4.62
CA LEU A 211 5.95 -0.38 5.52
C LEU A 211 6.82 -1.61 5.27
N ALA A 212 7.01 -1.99 4.00
CA ALA A 212 7.94 -3.06 3.64
C ALA A 212 9.36 -2.75 4.14
N GLY A 213 9.81 -1.49 4.05
CA GLY A 213 11.09 -1.06 4.59
C GLY A 213 11.19 -1.19 6.11
N VAL A 214 10.15 -0.80 6.84
CA VAL A 214 10.11 -1.01 8.30
C VAL A 214 10.17 -2.50 8.63
N LEU A 215 9.40 -3.34 7.93
CA LEU A 215 9.45 -4.80 8.13
C LEU A 215 10.85 -5.36 7.82
N THR A 216 11.44 -4.94 6.71
CA THR A 216 12.74 -5.44 6.22
C THR A 216 13.89 -5.11 7.18
N LEU A 217 13.90 -3.88 7.67
CA LEU A 217 15.07 -3.32 8.36
C LEU A 217 14.99 -3.44 9.87
N PHE A 218 13.78 -3.59 10.43
CA PHE A 218 13.57 -3.57 11.89
C PHE A 218 12.99 -4.88 12.43
N THR A 219 12.80 -5.91 11.60
CA THR A 219 12.31 -7.21 12.05
C THR A 219 13.17 -8.35 11.54
N GLN A 220 13.03 -9.52 12.17
CA GLN A 220 13.69 -10.77 11.77
C GLN A 220 12.88 -11.54 10.71
N ALA A 221 11.84 -10.93 10.13
CA ALA A 221 11.04 -11.57 9.10
C ALA A 221 11.91 -11.91 7.88
N GLN A 222 11.61 -13.03 7.20
CA GLN A 222 12.35 -13.47 6.02
C GLN A 222 12.06 -12.56 4.82
N THR A 223 12.70 -11.41 4.77
CA THR A 223 12.34 -10.33 3.84
C THR A 223 12.52 -10.68 2.37
N ALA A 224 13.41 -11.63 2.06
CA ALA A 224 13.59 -12.15 0.71
C ALA A 224 12.26 -12.65 0.09
N VAL A 225 11.32 -13.08 0.93
CA VAL A 225 10.01 -13.56 0.50
C VAL A 225 9.13 -12.43 -0.05
N LEU A 226 9.33 -11.17 0.37
CA LEU A 226 8.62 -10.02 -0.21
C LEU A 226 8.98 -9.79 -1.68
N LEU A 227 10.12 -10.30 -2.16
CA LEU A 227 10.47 -10.25 -3.58
C LEU A 227 9.45 -11.02 -4.44
N LEU A 228 8.80 -12.05 -3.88
CA LEU A 228 7.74 -12.79 -4.54
C LEU A 228 6.47 -11.98 -4.74
N ALA A 229 6.29 -10.86 -4.02
CA ALA A 229 5.17 -9.94 -4.21
C ALA A 229 5.43 -8.89 -5.30
N LEU A 230 6.68 -8.70 -5.76
CA LEU A 230 7.02 -7.73 -6.80
C LEU A 230 6.27 -7.92 -8.13
N PRO A 231 5.96 -9.14 -8.59
CA PRO A 231 5.13 -9.34 -9.79
C PRO A 231 3.75 -8.68 -9.69
N ALA A 232 3.22 -8.41 -8.49
CA ALA A 232 1.96 -7.68 -8.32
C ALA A 232 2.01 -6.25 -8.88
N LEU A 233 3.19 -5.63 -8.95
CA LEU A 233 3.39 -4.32 -9.59
C LEU A 233 3.16 -4.36 -11.11
N LEU A 234 3.12 -5.55 -11.71
CA LEU A 234 2.82 -5.76 -13.13
C LEU A 234 1.31 -5.95 -13.40
N ALA A 235 0.44 -5.75 -12.41
CA ALA A 235 -1.02 -5.87 -12.56
C ALA A 235 -1.56 -5.03 -13.74
N GLY A 236 -0.97 -3.86 -14.00
CA GLY A 236 -1.31 -3.05 -15.18
C GLY A 236 -1.05 -3.76 -16.51
N ARG A 237 0.07 -4.50 -16.63
CA ARG A 237 0.34 -5.33 -17.82
C ARG A 237 -0.63 -6.49 -17.94
N VAL A 238 -0.96 -7.15 -16.83
CA VAL A 238 -1.96 -8.23 -16.81
C VAL A 238 -3.33 -7.73 -17.27
N SER A 239 -3.71 -6.52 -16.89
CA SER A 239 -5.00 -5.93 -17.30
C SER A 239 -5.16 -5.77 -18.81
N HIS A 240 -4.06 -5.68 -19.57
CA HIS A 240 -4.12 -5.65 -21.04
C HIS A 240 -4.47 -7.01 -21.66
N PHE A 241 -4.21 -8.11 -20.95
CA PHE A 241 -4.52 -9.47 -21.41
C PHE A 241 -5.90 -9.95 -20.96
N VAL A 242 -6.53 -9.26 -20.00
CA VAL A 242 -7.88 -9.60 -19.54
C VAL A 242 -8.92 -8.98 -20.49
N PRO A 243 -9.79 -9.77 -21.13
CA PRO A 243 -10.83 -9.25 -22.00
C PRO A 243 -11.75 -8.28 -21.23
N GLN A 244 -11.91 -7.07 -21.74
CA GLN A 244 -12.91 -6.14 -21.22
C GLN A 244 -14.26 -6.53 -21.82
N GLY A 245 -15.07 -7.26 -21.06
CA GLY A 245 -16.39 -7.66 -21.53
C GLY A 245 -17.29 -6.43 -21.77
N HIS A 246 -18.07 -6.46 -22.85
CA HIS A 246 -19.03 -5.41 -23.16
C HIS A 246 -20.18 -5.47 -22.14
N GLY A 247 -20.31 -4.43 -21.31
CA GLY A 247 -21.38 -4.30 -20.30
C GLY A 247 -20.89 -4.13 -18.85
N PRO A 248 -21.81 -3.92 -17.89
CA PRO A 248 -21.45 -3.75 -16.47
C PRO A 248 -20.89 -5.04 -15.84
N VAL A 249 -21.42 -6.21 -16.21
CA VAL A 249 -20.96 -7.52 -15.70
C VAL A 249 -19.57 -7.86 -16.23
N GLY A 250 -19.30 -7.59 -17.51
CA GLY A 250 -17.97 -7.82 -18.11
C GLY A 250 -16.87 -6.95 -17.48
N ARG A 251 -17.18 -5.68 -17.19
CA ARG A 251 -16.27 -4.76 -16.48
C ARG A 251 -16.04 -5.21 -15.03
N ALA A 252 -17.10 -5.61 -14.32
CA ALA A 252 -17.00 -6.18 -12.98
C ALA A 252 -16.09 -7.42 -12.94
N ALA A 253 -16.28 -8.37 -13.87
CA ALA A 253 -15.47 -9.58 -13.95
C ALA A 253 -13.99 -9.28 -14.30
N SER A 254 -13.74 -8.33 -15.21
CA SER A 254 -12.38 -7.90 -15.57
C SER A 254 -11.63 -7.29 -14.38
N SER A 255 -12.28 -6.39 -13.63
CA SER A 255 -11.69 -5.78 -12.43
C SER A 255 -11.39 -6.81 -11.33
N ALA A 256 -12.29 -7.79 -11.14
CA ALA A 256 -12.07 -8.89 -10.20
C ALA A 256 -10.90 -9.77 -10.64
N ALA A 257 -10.83 -10.14 -11.93
CA ALA A 257 -9.74 -10.95 -12.47
C ALA A 257 -8.37 -10.27 -12.31
N VAL A 258 -8.26 -8.96 -12.58
CA VAL A 258 -7.02 -8.19 -12.36
C VAL A 258 -6.65 -8.16 -10.87
N THR A 259 -7.64 -8.01 -9.99
CA THR A 259 -7.41 -8.01 -8.54
C THR A 259 -6.90 -9.36 -8.06
N VAL A 260 -7.54 -10.46 -8.48
CA VAL A 260 -7.12 -11.83 -8.15
C VAL A 260 -5.71 -12.08 -8.68
N ALA A 261 -5.43 -11.74 -9.93
CA ALA A 261 -4.10 -11.93 -10.53
C ALA A 261 -3.01 -11.13 -9.80
N ALA A 262 -3.32 -9.91 -9.33
CA ALA A 262 -2.40 -9.10 -8.54
C ALA A 262 -2.14 -9.67 -7.14
N VAL A 263 -3.15 -10.30 -6.53
CA VAL A 263 -3.06 -10.86 -5.17
C VAL A 263 -2.33 -12.21 -5.15
N LEU A 264 -2.35 -12.98 -6.24
CA LEU A 264 -1.67 -14.29 -6.31
C LEU A 264 -0.18 -14.25 -5.91
N PRO A 265 0.66 -13.33 -6.42
CA PRO A 265 2.05 -13.16 -5.96
C PRO A 265 2.16 -12.87 -4.46
N ALA A 266 1.23 -12.09 -3.90
CA ALA A 266 1.21 -11.80 -2.47
C ALA A 266 0.88 -13.05 -1.64
N LEU A 267 -0.06 -13.88 -2.08
CA LEU A 267 -0.36 -15.15 -1.44
C LEU A 267 0.81 -16.12 -1.52
N ALA A 268 1.52 -16.16 -2.65
CA ALA A 268 2.73 -16.95 -2.80
C ALA A 268 3.83 -16.48 -1.82
N ALA A 269 4.00 -15.17 -1.64
CA ALA A 269 4.90 -14.62 -0.62
C ALA A 269 4.48 -15.06 0.79
N ILE A 270 3.22 -14.93 1.17
CA ILE A 270 2.73 -15.34 2.49
C ILE A 270 2.95 -16.86 2.70
N GLY A 271 2.61 -17.68 1.71
CA GLY A 271 2.80 -19.13 1.77
C GLY A 271 4.27 -19.55 1.87
N ALA A 272 5.16 -18.88 1.13
CA ALA A 272 6.60 -19.11 1.22
C ALA A 272 7.16 -18.70 2.58
N ALA A 273 6.69 -17.59 3.15
CA ALA A 273 7.08 -17.18 4.50
C ALA A 273 6.65 -18.24 5.51
N TYR A 274 5.39 -18.70 5.44
CA TYR A 274 4.86 -19.73 6.34
C TYR A 274 5.64 -21.04 6.26
N ALA A 275 5.96 -21.49 5.04
CA ALA A 275 6.72 -22.72 4.80
C ALA A 275 8.15 -22.63 5.32
N LEU A 276 8.82 -21.47 5.19
CA LEU A 276 10.20 -21.27 5.66
C LEU A 276 10.28 -21.17 7.19
N THR A 277 9.25 -20.65 7.85
CA THR A 277 9.14 -20.66 9.33
C THR A 277 8.65 -21.99 9.90
N GLY A 278 8.39 -23.00 9.07
CA GLY A 278 8.04 -24.35 9.52
C GLY A 278 6.61 -24.51 10.07
N GLY A 279 5.73 -23.53 9.87
CA GLY A 279 4.36 -23.54 10.41
C GLY A 279 4.24 -23.47 11.93
N GLU A 280 5.36 -23.48 12.66
CA GLU A 280 5.41 -23.18 14.08
C GLU A 280 5.38 -21.65 14.22
N ALA A 281 4.17 -21.11 14.31
CA ALA A 281 4.00 -19.78 14.89
C ALA A 281 4.74 -19.78 16.24
N SER A 282 5.74 -18.91 16.36
CA SER A 282 6.55 -18.75 17.57
C SER A 282 5.66 -18.85 18.81
N PRO A 283 5.99 -19.70 19.81
CA PRO A 283 5.16 -19.90 20.99
C PRO A 283 5.35 -18.71 21.94
N TYR A 284 4.81 -17.56 21.58
CA TYR A 284 4.63 -16.41 22.46
C TYR A 284 3.31 -15.71 22.14
#